data_AF-A0A7K2BUL1-F1
#
_entry.id   AF-A0A7K2BUL1-F1
#
_cell.length_a   1.000
_cell.length_b   1.000
_cell.length_c   1.000
_cell.angle_alpha   90.00
_cell.angle_beta   90.00
_cell.angle_gamma   90.00
#
_symmetry.space_group_name_H-M   'P 1'
#
loop_
_entity.id
_entity.type
_entity.pdbx_description
1 polymer ?
#
loop_
_entity_poly.entity_id
_entity_poly.type
_entity_poly.pdbx_seq_one_letter_code
_entity_poly.pdbx_strand_id
1 'polypeptide(L)'
;MEDGDGPGPGHGLAPEAVEEIDFAKVRRGFEPDSVRARLREAAEEIRRLNTLVGSLSDRITELEATPPETLESRRVAEALGDEATRVLQSATDAAQVQIERAEAEHARTMGEAAAAAAAVVEEGRERGRSMVVEAQSVRERILSDLARKRHEHRVEVEQLRVTRDRLLEALGIFRQGLDGWIEELVQAEPRAAAAAEQAGLRVAAQPESTVAELEAEISTARLAGMAPDSGSGAAAPVADDTAGGAAGDIGPAAAAADPDGPETPDEHHDPEAMGEYVDLEGLTVEHSQAPAPAAVRLYDVEAEAEAGFGAGAEPQEGQASEDPDDAVAGPSHETEPAAGAPPVEADAIFARLRSITSQPVGEPEPRPAESGVADGGAAPPAGIPEAADEFADEPAELIDEYPDEFDELDGGSEAAAVPDDPDDLVGAARAVAVGGIARGLKRLVVDEQGDLLDAVRRNGVRAVRSTIDSDTGAYTRAVRAPMQDFASDIDVSIDDVDLDAAGSAMLAALVEPVRERLGELIESTDDPDELTTAVRSIYRESRSRRADAAAEAAFSAGWPEPIS
;
A
#
# COMPACT_ATOMS: atom_id res chain seq x y z
N MET A 1 -102.30 -2.20 29.61
CA MET A 1 -102.76 -0.89 30.08
C MET A 1 -103.32 -0.22 28.84
N GLU A 2 -104.51 -0.68 28.45
CA GLU A 2 -105.78 0.00 28.73
C GLU A 2 -105.86 1.29 27.91
N ASP A 3 -106.71 1.22 26.89
CA ASP A 3 -107.15 2.30 26.02
C ASP A 3 -107.55 3.51 26.86
N GLY A 4 -106.63 4.45 27.00
CA GLY A 4 -106.89 5.78 27.51
C GLY A 4 -107.63 6.57 26.45
N ASP A 5 -108.94 6.36 26.35
CA ASP A 5 -109.91 7.26 25.71
C ASP A 5 -109.89 8.59 26.48
N GLY A 6 -108.83 9.37 26.25
CA GLY A 6 -108.72 10.73 26.72
C GLY A 6 -109.82 11.55 26.03
N PRO A 7 -110.60 12.36 26.78
CA PRO A 7 -111.66 13.16 26.17
C PRO A 7 -111.03 14.02 25.07
N GLY A 8 -111.48 13.81 23.82
CA GLY A 8 -110.99 14.55 22.67
C GLY A 8 -111.02 16.06 22.91
N PRO A 9 -110.15 16.85 22.28
CA PRO A 9 -109.93 18.28 22.57
C PRO A 9 -111.13 19.21 22.27
N GLY A 10 -112.33 18.67 22.06
CA GLY A 10 -113.54 19.40 21.68
C GLY A 10 -114.51 19.70 22.83
N HIS A 11 -114.13 19.53 24.11
CA HIS A 11 -115.02 19.82 25.26
C HIS A 11 -114.56 21.00 26.12
N GLY A 12 -113.75 21.90 25.55
CA GLY A 12 -113.61 23.24 26.10
C GLY A 12 -114.94 23.99 25.96
N LEU A 13 -115.38 24.67 27.02
CA LEU A 13 -116.50 25.60 26.93
C LEU A 13 -116.22 26.56 25.77
N ALA A 14 -117.03 26.50 24.70
CA ALA A 14 -116.85 27.42 23.58
C ALA A 14 -117.04 28.85 24.10
N PRO A 15 -116.09 29.78 23.87
CA PRO A 15 -116.17 31.12 24.43
C PRO A 15 -117.45 31.85 23.99
N GLU A 16 -117.93 31.55 22.78
CA GLU A 16 -119.22 32.03 22.24
C GLU A 16 -120.41 31.46 23.02
N ALA A 17 -120.37 30.16 23.34
CA ALA A 17 -121.40 29.53 24.16
C ALA A 17 -121.45 30.13 25.58
N VAL A 18 -120.31 30.50 26.17
CA VAL A 18 -120.26 31.10 27.52
C VAL A 18 -120.89 32.50 27.55
N GLU A 19 -120.80 33.26 26.46
CA GLU A 19 -121.42 34.58 26.33
C GLU A 19 -122.93 34.51 26.08
N GLU A 20 -123.40 33.43 25.45
CA GLU A 20 -124.81 33.23 25.05
C GLU A 20 -125.66 32.45 26.08
N ILE A 21 -125.10 32.03 27.22
CA ILE A 21 -125.88 31.30 28.24
C ILE A 21 -126.91 32.23 28.91
N ASP A 22 -128.19 31.88 28.75
CA ASP A 22 -129.32 32.49 29.44
C ASP A 22 -129.68 31.74 30.74
N PHE A 23 -129.95 32.49 31.81
CA PHE A 23 -130.36 31.95 33.11
C PHE A 23 -131.79 32.33 33.47
N ALA A 24 -132.53 31.39 34.10
CA ALA A 24 -133.87 31.64 34.61
C ALA A 24 -133.89 32.66 35.76
N LYS A 25 -134.87 33.57 35.78
CA LYS A 25 -135.01 34.62 36.83
C LYS A 25 -135.68 34.06 38.09
N VAL A 26 -135.07 34.28 39.26
CA VAL A 26 -135.57 33.83 40.58
C VAL A 26 -135.73 35.03 41.53
N ARG A 27 -136.69 34.97 42.48
CA ARG A 27 -137.09 36.10 43.37
C ARG A 27 -135.96 36.68 44.24
N ARG A 28 -134.82 35.99 44.38
CA ARG A 28 -133.59 36.47 45.03
C ARG A 28 -132.39 35.82 44.32
N GLY A 29 -131.75 36.56 43.41
CA GLY A 29 -130.65 36.06 42.57
C GLY A 29 -129.62 37.15 42.26
N PHE A 30 -128.59 36.79 41.50
CA PHE A 30 -127.53 37.71 41.07
C PHE A 30 -128.04 38.73 40.06
N GLU A 31 -127.44 39.92 40.05
CA GLU A 31 -127.77 40.97 39.09
C GLU A 31 -127.37 40.55 37.66
N PRO A 32 -128.29 40.58 36.68
CA PRO A 32 -128.06 40.01 35.35
C PRO A 32 -126.92 40.73 34.60
N ASP A 33 -126.76 42.04 34.78
CA ASP A 33 -125.73 42.80 34.06
C ASP A 33 -124.32 42.48 34.60
N SER A 34 -124.18 42.33 35.92
CA SER A 34 -122.95 41.89 36.58
C SER A 34 -122.55 40.45 36.19
N VAL A 35 -123.52 39.54 36.07
CA VAL A 35 -123.28 38.16 35.60
C VAL A 35 -122.82 38.16 34.14
N ARG A 36 -123.47 38.92 33.25
CA ARG A 36 -123.05 39.03 31.84
C ARG A 36 -121.65 39.64 31.67
N ALA A 37 -121.28 40.64 32.48
CA ALA A 37 -119.94 41.20 32.47
C ALA A 37 -118.88 40.14 32.83
N ARG A 38 -119.14 39.35 33.88
CA ARG A 38 -118.24 38.28 34.31
C ARG A 38 -118.15 37.13 33.29
N LEU A 39 -119.24 36.82 32.59
CA LEU A 39 -119.23 35.81 31.52
C LEU A 39 -118.42 36.25 30.29
N ARG A 40 -118.47 37.54 29.91
CA ARG A 40 -117.59 38.09 28.86
C ARG A 40 -116.12 38.05 29.25
N GLU A 41 -115.79 38.42 30.48
CA GLU A 41 -114.43 38.33 31.00
C GLU A 41 -113.94 36.87 31.03
N ALA A 42 -114.81 35.94 31.43
CA ALA A 42 -114.50 34.51 31.38
C ALA A 42 -114.31 34.01 29.94
N ALA A 43 -115.12 34.46 28.98
CA ALA A 43 -114.97 34.13 27.57
C ALA A 43 -113.67 34.69 26.97
N GLU A 44 -113.27 35.91 27.33
CA GLU A 44 -111.97 36.47 26.95
C GLU A 44 -110.79 35.66 27.51
N GLU A 45 -110.88 35.23 28.76
CA GLU A 45 -109.85 34.40 29.38
C GLU A 45 -109.78 33.02 28.72
N ILE A 46 -110.92 32.42 28.38
CA ILE A 46 -110.99 31.17 27.62
C ILE A 46 -110.32 31.34 26.25
N ARG A 47 -110.54 32.46 25.55
CA ARG A 47 -109.85 32.73 24.27
C ARG A 47 -108.34 32.84 24.45
N ARG A 48 -107.87 33.60 25.47
CA ARG A 48 -106.43 33.73 25.77
C ARG A 48 -105.80 32.37 26.07
N LEU A 49 -106.45 31.56 26.89
CA LEU A 49 -105.98 30.21 27.23
C LEU A 49 -105.96 29.31 25.99
N ASN A 50 -106.98 29.35 25.14
CA ASN A 50 -107.00 28.57 23.89
C ASN A 50 -105.88 28.99 22.94
N THR A 51 -105.57 30.28 22.81
CA THR A 51 -104.43 30.76 22.02
C THR A 51 -103.10 30.28 22.59
N LEU A 52 -102.93 30.33 23.92
CA LEU A 52 -101.72 29.85 24.58
C LEU A 52 -101.56 28.34 24.40
N VAL A 53 -102.62 27.56 24.60
CA VAL A 53 -102.62 26.10 24.38
C VAL A 53 -102.30 25.78 22.92
N GLY A 54 -102.84 26.53 21.97
CA GLY A 54 -102.46 26.41 20.55
C GLY A 54 -100.96 26.62 20.34
N SER A 55 -100.41 27.72 20.86
CA SER A 55 -98.97 28.02 20.74
C SER A 55 -98.06 26.99 21.41
N LEU A 56 -98.49 26.42 22.54
CA LEU A 56 -97.74 25.39 23.26
C LEU A 56 -97.83 24.05 22.53
N SER A 57 -99.01 23.69 22.01
CA SER A 57 -99.19 22.49 21.18
C SER A 57 -98.38 22.58 19.88
N ASP A 58 -98.37 23.74 19.22
CA ASP A 58 -97.53 23.98 18.04
C ASP A 58 -96.04 23.83 18.38
N ARG A 59 -95.61 24.35 19.54
CA ARG A 59 -94.22 24.23 20.00
C ARG A 59 -93.84 22.81 20.39
N ILE A 60 -94.75 22.06 21.00
CA ILE A 60 -94.57 20.63 21.29
C ILE A 60 -94.46 19.87 19.98
N THR A 61 -95.35 20.13 19.02
CA THR A 61 -95.31 19.49 17.69
C THR A 61 -94.03 19.80 16.94
N GLU A 62 -93.52 21.04 17.02
CA GLU A 62 -92.23 21.45 16.43
C GLU A 62 -91.04 20.71 17.07
N LEU A 63 -91.06 20.53 18.39
CA LEU A 63 -90.04 19.78 19.13
C LEU A 63 -90.11 18.27 18.87
N GLU A 64 -91.32 17.70 18.78
CA GLU A 64 -91.55 16.28 18.45
C GLU A 64 -91.23 15.97 16.98
N ALA A 65 -91.44 16.92 16.07
CA ALA A 65 -91.04 16.83 14.67
C ALA A 65 -89.52 16.87 14.48
N THR A 66 -88.76 17.31 15.49
CA THR A 66 -87.30 17.23 15.51
C THR A 66 -86.91 15.86 16.07
N PRO A 67 -86.41 14.91 15.25
CA PRO A 67 -86.15 13.56 15.73
C PRO A 67 -85.05 13.59 16.80
N PRO A 68 -85.22 12.93 17.97
CA PRO A 68 -84.21 12.89 19.03
C PRO A 68 -82.86 12.35 18.54
N GLU A 69 -82.89 11.45 17.55
CA GLU A 69 -81.72 10.88 16.87
C GLU A 69 -80.77 11.96 16.29
N THR A 70 -81.29 13.11 15.84
CA THR A 70 -80.46 14.18 15.25
C THR A 70 -79.66 14.96 16.30
N LEU A 71 -80.22 15.14 17.51
CA LEU A 71 -79.55 15.81 18.62
C LEU A 71 -78.51 14.89 19.28
N GLU A 72 -78.84 13.61 19.40
CA GLU A 72 -77.89 12.59 19.85
C GLU A 72 -76.73 12.42 18.86
N SER A 73 -77.01 12.37 17.56
CA SER A 73 -75.98 12.32 16.52
C SER A 73 -75.04 13.53 16.57
N ARG A 74 -75.56 14.74 16.83
CA ARG A 74 -74.73 15.96 16.97
C ARG A 74 -73.83 15.90 18.20
N ARG A 75 -74.35 15.46 19.35
CA ARG A 75 -73.54 15.32 20.58
C ARG A 75 -72.48 14.24 20.46
N VAL A 76 -72.82 13.13 19.80
CA VAL A 76 -71.86 12.06 19.51
C VAL A 76 -70.77 12.55 18.55
N ALA A 77 -71.13 13.33 17.52
CA ALA A 77 -70.16 13.94 16.61
C ALA A 77 -69.22 14.94 17.31
N GLU A 78 -69.75 15.76 18.23
CA GLU A 78 -68.96 16.71 19.03
C GLU A 78 -68.01 15.98 19.99
N ALA A 79 -68.50 14.97 20.72
CA ALA A 79 -67.67 14.14 21.60
C ALA A 79 -66.60 13.35 20.83
N LEU A 80 -66.93 12.84 19.64
CA LEU A 80 -65.95 12.21 18.75
C LEU A 80 -64.92 13.22 18.21
N GLY A 81 -65.32 14.46 17.93
CA GLY A 81 -64.41 15.53 17.51
C GLY A 81 -63.43 15.94 18.62
N ASP A 82 -63.93 16.06 19.85
CA ASP A 82 -63.11 16.37 21.03
C ASP A 82 -62.12 15.24 21.34
N GLU A 83 -62.58 13.99 21.30
CA GLU A 83 -61.72 12.83 21.53
C GLU A 83 -60.71 12.64 20.40
N ALA A 84 -61.11 12.84 19.14
CA ALA A 84 -60.19 12.81 18.01
C ALA A 84 -59.11 13.90 18.14
N THR A 85 -59.47 15.11 18.58
CA THR A 85 -58.51 16.20 18.82
C THR A 85 -57.55 15.84 19.94
N ARG A 86 -58.04 15.26 21.04
CA ARG A 86 -57.19 14.81 22.15
C ARG A 86 -56.24 13.69 21.73
N VAL A 87 -56.73 12.71 20.95
CA VAL A 87 -55.89 11.61 20.45
C VAL A 87 -54.83 12.14 19.49
N LEU A 88 -55.17 13.06 18.60
CA LEU A 88 -54.20 13.69 17.69
C LEU A 88 -53.14 14.49 18.47
N GLN A 89 -53.54 15.28 19.46
CA GLN A 89 -52.59 16.01 20.33
C GLN A 89 -51.67 15.06 21.10
N SER A 90 -52.24 13.99 21.68
CA SER A 90 -51.43 12.98 22.37
C SER A 90 -50.48 12.25 21.41
N ALA A 91 -50.90 12.01 20.17
CA ALA A 91 -50.07 11.38 19.15
C ALA A 91 -48.96 12.32 18.67
N THR A 92 -49.23 13.63 18.51
CA THR A 92 -48.21 14.62 18.16
C THR A 92 -47.19 14.81 19.28
N ASP A 93 -47.64 14.88 20.53
CA ASP A 93 -46.75 15.02 21.68
C ASP A 93 -45.86 13.77 21.84
N ALA A 94 -46.44 12.58 21.67
CA ALA A 94 -45.68 11.33 21.68
C ALA A 94 -44.68 11.26 20.51
N ALA A 95 -45.08 11.68 19.30
CA ALA A 95 -44.18 11.75 18.15
C ALA A 95 -43.02 12.70 18.40
N GLN A 96 -43.28 13.87 19.01
CA GLN A 96 -42.24 14.85 19.30
C GLN A 96 -41.23 14.33 20.34
N VAL A 97 -41.70 13.67 21.41
CA VAL A 97 -40.82 13.02 22.39
C VAL A 97 -39.95 11.94 21.72
N GLN A 98 -40.51 11.18 20.77
CA GLN A 98 -39.75 10.16 20.05
C GLN A 98 -38.70 10.77 19.10
N ILE A 99 -39.01 11.89 18.45
CA ILE A 99 -38.06 12.63 17.62
C ILE A 99 -36.91 13.16 18.49
N GLU A 100 -37.21 13.85 19.60
CA GLU A 100 -36.20 14.39 20.51
C GLU A 100 -35.29 13.28 21.07
N ARG A 101 -35.87 12.11 21.38
CA ARG A 101 -35.12 10.95 21.83
C ARG A 101 -34.21 10.41 20.73
N ALA A 102 -34.72 10.25 19.51
CA ALA A 102 -33.95 9.75 18.37
C ALA A 102 -32.80 10.71 18.01
N GLU A 103 -33.04 12.03 18.05
CA GLU A 103 -32.02 13.06 17.85
C GLU A 103 -30.93 13.02 18.92
N ALA A 104 -31.31 12.84 20.20
CA ALA A 104 -30.35 12.73 21.30
C ALA A 104 -29.50 11.45 21.18
N GLU A 105 -30.11 10.32 20.83
CA GLU A 105 -29.40 9.06 20.60
C GLU A 105 -28.45 9.19 19.40
N HIS A 106 -28.90 9.80 18.30
CA HIS A 106 -28.07 10.06 17.12
C HIS A 106 -26.90 11.01 17.42
N ALA A 107 -27.14 12.09 18.17
CA ALA A 107 -26.07 12.99 18.59
C ALA A 107 -25.03 12.27 19.46
N ARG A 108 -25.48 11.35 20.32
CA ARG A 108 -24.58 10.55 21.16
C ARG A 108 -23.74 9.57 20.32
N THR A 109 -24.36 8.83 19.41
CA THR A 109 -23.64 7.88 18.56
C THR A 109 -22.66 8.59 17.63
N MET A 110 -23.03 9.75 17.06
CA MET A 110 -22.14 10.56 16.26
C MET A 110 -20.97 11.13 17.08
N GLY A 111 -21.22 11.56 18.32
CA GLY A 111 -20.17 12.01 19.23
C GLY A 111 -19.18 10.90 19.58
N GLU A 112 -19.68 9.70 19.89
CA GLU A 112 -18.87 8.50 20.16
C GLU A 112 -18.06 8.09 18.92
N ALA A 113 -18.67 8.06 17.74
CA ALA A 113 -18.00 7.73 16.49
C ALA A 113 -16.93 8.77 16.12
N ALA A 114 -17.19 10.06 16.29
CA ALA A 114 -16.22 11.12 16.05
C ALA A 114 -15.03 11.05 17.02
N ALA A 115 -15.27 10.76 18.30
CA ALA A 115 -14.20 10.56 19.29
C ALA A 115 -13.35 9.32 18.97
N ALA A 116 -13.98 8.20 18.57
CA ALA A 116 -13.29 7.00 18.16
C ALA A 116 -12.43 7.25 16.90
N ALA A 117 -12.97 7.93 15.90
CA ALA A 117 -12.23 8.30 14.70
C ALA A 117 -11.03 9.20 15.03
N ALA A 118 -11.19 10.20 15.90
CA ALA A 118 -10.10 11.06 16.34
C ALA A 118 -8.99 10.27 17.06
N ALA A 119 -9.36 9.29 17.90
CA ALA A 119 -8.40 8.43 18.58
C ALA A 119 -7.59 7.57 17.61
N VAL A 120 -8.23 6.94 16.62
CA VAL A 120 -7.55 6.16 15.58
C VAL A 120 -6.58 7.01 14.77
N VAL A 121 -6.99 8.25 14.43
CA VAL A 121 -6.11 9.16 13.69
C VAL A 121 -4.91 9.56 14.54
N GLU A 122 -5.08 9.87 15.83
CA GLU A 122 -3.93 10.22 16.67
C GLU A 122 -3.00 9.04 16.91
N GLU A 123 -3.53 7.84 17.12
CA GLU A 123 -2.74 6.62 17.19
C GLU A 123 -1.96 6.37 15.89
N GLY A 124 -2.59 6.60 14.73
CA GLY A 124 -1.91 6.57 13.43
C GLY A 124 -0.78 7.59 13.33
N ARG A 125 -0.97 8.81 13.83
CA ARG A 125 0.08 9.83 13.87
C ARG A 125 1.22 9.46 14.82
N GLU A 126 0.93 8.90 15.99
CA GLU A 126 1.93 8.44 16.93
C GLU A 126 2.77 7.30 16.34
N ARG A 127 2.14 6.30 15.73
CA ARG A 127 2.85 5.23 15.00
C ARG A 127 3.72 5.79 13.89
N GLY A 128 3.17 6.69 13.07
CA GLY A 128 3.94 7.35 12.00
C GLY A 128 5.15 8.11 12.52
N ARG A 129 5.02 8.82 13.64
CA ARG A 129 6.16 9.49 14.30
C ARG A 129 7.21 8.49 14.79
N SER A 130 6.81 7.37 15.41
CA SER A 130 7.75 6.31 15.84
C SER A 130 8.50 5.71 14.66
N MET A 131 7.78 5.34 13.60
CA MET A 131 8.38 4.77 12.39
C MET A 131 9.39 5.71 11.74
N VAL A 132 9.11 7.01 11.70
CA VAL A 132 10.07 8.00 11.16
C VAL A 132 11.34 8.07 12.02
N VAL A 133 11.21 8.04 13.35
CA VAL A 133 12.38 8.03 14.26
C VAL A 133 13.19 6.75 14.08
N GLU A 134 12.52 5.60 13.96
CA GLU A 134 13.16 4.31 13.71
C GLU A 134 13.90 4.32 12.36
N ALA A 135 13.25 4.76 11.30
CA ALA A 135 13.85 4.88 9.96
C ALA A 135 15.05 5.83 9.95
N GLN A 136 14.98 6.96 10.67
CA GLN A 136 16.12 7.86 10.83
C GLN A 136 17.29 7.18 11.55
N SER A 137 17.02 6.39 12.60
CA SER A 137 18.05 5.65 13.33
C SER A 137 18.72 4.57 12.47
N VAL A 138 17.94 3.85 11.66
CA VAL A 138 18.45 2.85 10.71
C VAL A 138 19.31 3.52 9.65
N ARG A 139 18.84 4.65 9.09
CA ARG A 139 19.62 5.45 8.15
C ARG A 139 20.94 5.92 8.75
N GLU A 140 20.94 6.46 9.96
CA GLU A 140 22.15 6.91 10.64
C GLU A 140 23.15 5.77 10.83
N ARG A 141 22.65 4.57 11.21
CA ARG A 141 23.46 3.36 11.33
C ARG A 141 24.08 2.95 10.00
N ILE A 142 23.29 2.92 8.92
CA ILE A 142 23.77 2.56 7.58
C ILE A 142 24.81 3.58 7.08
N LEU A 143 24.55 4.88 7.24
CA LEU A 143 25.49 5.92 6.83
C LEU A 143 26.79 5.86 7.62
N SER A 144 26.71 5.58 8.93
CA SER A 144 27.88 5.40 9.79
C SER A 144 28.71 4.18 9.36
N ASP A 145 28.06 3.04 9.09
CA ASP A 145 28.74 1.84 8.62
C ASP A 145 29.37 2.04 7.23
N LEU A 146 28.67 2.71 6.32
CA LEU A 146 29.19 3.04 5.00
C LEU A 146 30.38 4.01 5.08
N ALA A 147 30.32 5.02 5.94
CA ALA A 147 31.44 5.92 6.19
C ALA A 147 32.66 5.19 6.74
N ARG A 148 32.44 4.24 7.67
CA ARG A 148 33.49 3.37 8.23
C ARG A 148 34.12 2.49 7.16
N LYS A 149 33.33 1.73 6.40
CA LYS A 149 33.81 0.89 5.29
C LYS A 149 34.58 1.69 4.24
N ARG A 150 34.07 2.88 3.87
CA ARG A 150 34.77 3.79 2.94
C ARG A 150 36.12 4.23 3.48
N HIS A 151 36.23 4.47 4.78
CA HIS A 151 37.51 4.81 5.40
C HIS A 151 38.46 3.61 5.37
N GLU A 152 38.00 2.42 5.77
CA GLU A 152 38.78 1.17 5.72
C GLU A 152 39.33 0.91 4.30
N HIS A 153 38.49 0.95 3.27
CA HIS A 153 38.94 0.78 1.88
C HIS A 153 39.90 1.86 1.40
N ARG A 154 39.76 3.11 1.86
CA ARG A 154 40.74 4.16 1.54
C ARG A 154 42.10 3.85 2.15
N VAL A 155 42.12 3.36 3.38
CA VAL A 155 43.36 2.94 4.04
C VAL A 155 44.00 1.78 3.26
N GLU A 156 43.23 0.79 2.83
CA GLU A 156 43.72 -0.32 1.98
C GLU A 156 44.31 0.19 0.66
N VAL A 157 43.62 1.11 -0.03
CA VAL A 157 44.12 1.70 -1.28
C VAL A 157 45.43 2.46 -1.05
N GLU A 158 45.55 3.22 0.03
CA GLU A 158 46.81 3.90 0.37
C GLU A 158 47.93 2.92 0.71
N GLN A 159 47.63 1.82 1.41
CA GLN A 159 48.60 0.75 1.65
C GLN A 159 49.06 0.11 0.33
N LEU A 160 48.14 -0.18 -0.59
CA LEU A 160 48.46 -0.71 -1.92
C LEU A 160 49.29 0.27 -2.77
N ARG A 161 49.06 1.58 -2.64
CA ARG A 161 49.87 2.61 -3.29
C ARG A 161 51.28 2.62 -2.74
N VAL A 162 51.43 2.59 -1.41
CA VAL A 162 52.74 2.54 -0.76
C VAL A 162 53.50 1.27 -1.14
N THR A 163 52.84 0.10 -1.18
CA THR A 163 53.50 -1.14 -1.60
C THR A 163 53.89 -1.11 -3.07
N ARG A 164 53.02 -0.59 -3.96
CA ARG A 164 53.36 -0.37 -5.37
C ARG A 164 54.57 0.55 -5.53
N ASP A 165 54.61 1.67 -4.82
CA ASP A 165 55.69 2.65 -4.95
C ASP A 165 57.03 2.06 -4.47
N ARG A 166 57.02 1.26 -3.39
CA ARG A 166 58.18 0.48 -2.93
C ARG A 166 58.64 -0.57 -3.95
N LEU A 167 57.71 -1.25 -4.63
CA LEU A 167 58.05 -2.22 -5.67
C LEU A 167 58.67 -1.53 -6.89
N LEU A 168 58.15 -0.37 -7.29
CA LEU A 168 58.72 0.44 -8.37
C LEU A 168 60.12 0.94 -8.00
N GLU A 169 60.34 1.36 -6.76
CA GLU A 169 61.67 1.73 -6.25
C GLU A 169 62.64 0.55 -6.29
N ALA A 170 62.23 -0.61 -5.77
CA ALA A 170 63.04 -1.83 -5.80
C ALA A 170 63.38 -2.27 -7.23
N LEU A 171 62.41 -2.19 -8.16
CA LEU A 171 62.63 -2.47 -9.57
C LEU A 171 63.60 -1.47 -10.20
N GLY A 172 63.51 -0.19 -9.83
CA GLY A 172 64.46 0.85 -10.24
C GLY A 172 65.88 0.55 -9.81
N ILE A 173 66.08 0.17 -8.54
CA ILE A 173 67.40 -0.23 -8.00
C ILE A 173 67.93 -1.46 -8.74
N PHE A 174 67.09 -2.47 -8.95
CA PHE A 174 67.48 -3.69 -9.66
C PHE A 174 67.90 -3.40 -11.10
N ARG A 175 67.15 -2.57 -11.83
CA ARG A 175 67.49 -2.16 -13.19
C ARG A 175 68.81 -1.39 -13.23
N GLN A 176 69.02 -0.45 -12.32
CA GLN A 176 70.28 0.29 -12.22
C GLN A 176 71.46 -0.65 -11.92
N GLY A 177 71.28 -1.64 -11.05
CA GLY A 177 72.28 -2.66 -10.78
C GLY A 177 72.59 -3.53 -11.99
N LEU A 178 71.56 -3.96 -12.73
CA LEU A 178 71.72 -4.71 -13.99
C LEU A 178 72.47 -3.90 -15.05
N ASP A 179 72.09 -2.64 -15.26
CA ASP A 179 72.76 -1.76 -16.23
C ASP A 179 74.24 -1.58 -15.86
N GLY A 180 74.56 -1.44 -14.56
CA GLY A 180 75.93 -1.40 -14.06
C GLY A 180 76.72 -2.70 -14.30
N TRP A 181 76.11 -3.87 -14.04
CA TRP A 181 76.76 -5.16 -14.32
C TRP A 181 76.96 -5.41 -15.83
N ILE A 182 76.01 -4.98 -16.66
CA ILE A 182 76.15 -5.03 -18.12
C ILE A 182 77.32 -4.15 -18.56
N GLU A 183 77.43 -2.93 -18.04
CA GLU A 183 78.54 -2.03 -18.36
C GLU A 183 79.88 -2.61 -17.89
N GLU A 184 79.95 -3.15 -16.67
CA GLU A 184 81.15 -3.84 -16.16
C GLU A 184 81.56 -5.01 -17.06
N LEU A 185 80.61 -5.83 -17.50
CA LEU A 185 80.85 -6.97 -18.39
C LEU A 185 81.33 -6.52 -19.77
N VAL A 186 80.68 -5.53 -20.38
CA VAL A 186 81.09 -4.94 -21.67
C VAL A 186 82.51 -4.37 -21.57
N GLN A 187 82.89 -3.80 -20.43
CA GLN A 187 84.24 -3.28 -20.21
C GLN A 187 85.25 -4.36 -19.75
N ALA A 188 84.80 -5.51 -19.27
CA ALA A 188 85.67 -6.61 -18.82
C ALA A 188 86.37 -7.27 -20.00
N GLU A 189 85.70 -7.46 -21.14
CA GLU A 189 86.28 -8.03 -22.35
C GLU A 189 87.49 -7.23 -22.90
N PRO A 190 87.38 -5.92 -23.17
CA PRO A 190 88.53 -5.14 -23.64
C PRO A 190 89.64 -5.03 -22.59
N ARG A 191 89.30 -5.00 -21.29
CA ARG A 191 90.30 -5.04 -20.21
C ARG A 191 91.05 -6.36 -20.18
N ALA A 192 90.34 -7.48 -20.32
CA ALA A 192 90.94 -8.81 -20.39
C ALA A 192 91.82 -8.95 -21.64
N ALA A 193 91.36 -8.44 -22.79
CA ALA A 193 92.13 -8.43 -24.03
C ALA A 193 93.41 -7.59 -23.88
N ALA A 194 93.33 -6.37 -23.35
CA ALA A 194 94.50 -5.51 -23.11
C ALA A 194 95.47 -6.12 -22.08
N ALA A 195 94.94 -6.77 -21.03
CA ALA A 195 95.76 -7.48 -20.05
C ALA A 195 96.46 -8.70 -20.67
N ALA A 196 95.77 -9.44 -21.53
CA ALA A 196 96.32 -10.57 -22.28
C ALA A 196 97.38 -10.11 -23.29
N GLU A 197 97.16 -9.00 -24.00
CA GLU A 197 98.14 -8.39 -24.90
C GLU A 197 99.38 -7.92 -24.14
N GLN A 198 99.22 -7.23 -23.01
CA GLN A 198 100.35 -6.87 -22.15
C GLN A 198 101.08 -8.08 -21.60
N ALA A 199 100.37 -9.15 -21.23
CA ALA A 199 100.99 -10.41 -20.82
C ALA A 199 101.77 -11.03 -21.99
N GLY A 200 101.21 -11.03 -23.20
CA GLY A 200 101.89 -11.45 -24.43
C GLY A 200 103.15 -10.63 -24.72
N LEU A 201 103.10 -9.31 -24.55
CA LEU A 201 104.26 -8.43 -24.69
C LEU A 201 105.31 -8.69 -23.60
N ARG A 202 104.91 -8.97 -22.36
CA ARG A 202 105.84 -9.36 -21.28
C ARG A 202 106.50 -10.71 -21.55
N VAL A 203 105.79 -11.66 -22.17
CA VAL A 203 106.36 -12.94 -22.59
C VAL A 203 107.28 -12.75 -23.79
N ALA A 204 106.92 -11.93 -24.77
CA ALA A 204 107.75 -11.63 -25.94
C ALA A 204 109.02 -10.80 -25.61
N ALA A 205 108.98 -9.98 -24.55
CA ALA A 205 110.12 -9.19 -24.07
C ALA A 205 111.06 -9.97 -23.14
N GLN A 206 110.67 -11.17 -22.69
CA GLN A 206 111.60 -12.08 -22.04
C GLN A 206 112.59 -12.58 -23.11
N PRO A 207 113.90 -12.58 -22.84
CA PRO A 207 114.86 -13.15 -23.76
C PRO A 207 114.49 -14.62 -23.99
N GLU A 208 114.46 -15.08 -25.24
CA GLU A 208 114.26 -16.50 -25.53
C GLU A 208 115.27 -17.30 -24.71
N SER A 209 114.77 -18.12 -23.79
CA SER A 209 115.59 -18.96 -22.92
C SER A 209 116.51 -19.81 -23.79
N THR A 210 117.81 -19.78 -23.52
CA THR A 210 118.75 -20.56 -24.32
C THR A 210 118.50 -22.06 -24.12
N VAL A 211 118.85 -22.89 -25.11
CA VAL A 211 118.61 -24.35 -25.06
C VAL A 211 119.19 -25.00 -23.79
N ALA A 212 120.33 -24.51 -23.31
CA ALA A 212 120.97 -25.00 -22.09
C ALA A 212 120.20 -24.64 -20.80
N GLU A 213 119.57 -23.46 -20.76
CA GLU A 213 118.74 -23.02 -19.62
C GLU A 213 117.41 -23.76 -19.59
N LEU A 214 116.79 -24.03 -20.75
CA LEU A 214 115.62 -24.89 -20.87
C LEU A 214 115.91 -26.34 -20.43
N GLU A 215 117.06 -26.89 -20.82
CA GLU A 215 117.49 -28.22 -20.36
C GLU A 215 117.75 -28.26 -18.84
N ALA A 216 118.27 -27.17 -18.25
CA ALA A 216 118.44 -27.03 -16.81
C ALA A 216 117.09 -26.90 -16.07
N GLU A 217 116.13 -26.16 -16.61
CA GLU A 217 114.80 -25.97 -16.04
C GLU A 217 113.99 -27.27 -16.12
N ILE A 218 114.01 -27.97 -17.26
CA ILE A 218 113.42 -29.31 -17.45
C ILE A 218 114.05 -30.34 -16.49
N SER A 219 115.35 -30.24 -16.20
CA SER A 219 116.01 -31.13 -15.25
C SER A 219 115.69 -30.79 -13.78
N THR A 220 115.48 -29.52 -13.42
CA THR A 220 114.94 -29.14 -12.10
C THR A 220 113.48 -29.55 -11.92
N ALA A 221 112.63 -29.41 -12.94
CA ALA A 221 111.25 -29.89 -12.94
C ALA A 221 111.19 -31.43 -12.80
N ARG A 222 112.09 -32.15 -13.49
CA ARG A 222 112.25 -33.61 -13.38
C ARG A 222 112.73 -34.05 -11.98
N LEU A 223 113.57 -33.26 -11.32
CA LEU A 223 114.01 -33.48 -9.92
C LEU A 223 112.90 -33.16 -8.89
N ALA A 224 112.04 -32.19 -9.18
CA ALA A 224 110.88 -31.83 -8.36
C ALA A 224 109.67 -32.77 -8.59
N GLY A 225 109.79 -33.79 -9.45
CA GLY A 225 108.73 -34.75 -9.76
C GLY A 225 107.67 -34.21 -10.74
N MET A 226 107.87 -33.02 -11.31
CA MET A 226 107.03 -32.47 -12.37
C MET A 226 107.53 -33.02 -13.70
N ALA A 227 106.96 -34.14 -14.14
CA ALA A 227 107.28 -34.71 -15.44
C ALA A 227 106.95 -33.68 -16.54
N PRO A 228 107.83 -33.46 -17.54
CA PRO A 228 107.40 -32.75 -18.73
C PRO A 228 106.31 -33.60 -19.38
N ASP A 229 105.09 -33.10 -19.41
CA ASP A 229 104.01 -33.69 -20.18
C ASP A 229 104.31 -33.48 -21.66
N SER A 230 105.18 -34.34 -22.19
CA SER A 230 105.35 -34.54 -23.62
C SER A 230 104.10 -35.24 -24.14
N GLY A 231 103.07 -34.46 -24.43
CA GLY A 231 101.92 -34.91 -25.19
C GLY A 231 100.58 -34.80 -24.48
N SER A 232 100.11 -33.56 -24.25
CA SER A 232 98.68 -33.29 -24.25
C SER A 232 98.40 -32.06 -25.11
N GLY A 233 98.30 -32.31 -26.41
CA GLY A 233 97.34 -31.55 -27.19
C GLY A 233 95.97 -31.86 -26.60
N ALA A 234 95.48 -30.99 -25.72
CA ALA A 234 94.05 -30.88 -25.48
C ALA A 234 93.45 -30.40 -26.80
N ALA A 235 93.21 -31.36 -27.70
CA ALA A 235 92.24 -31.23 -28.75
C ALA A 235 90.97 -30.72 -28.07
N ALA A 236 90.54 -29.53 -28.48
CA ALA A 236 89.12 -29.22 -28.45
C ALA A 236 88.39 -30.46 -29.01
N PRO A 237 87.30 -30.94 -28.40
CA PRO A 237 86.46 -31.91 -29.07
C PRO A 237 85.87 -31.24 -30.30
N VAL A 238 86.56 -31.40 -31.43
CA VAL A 238 85.94 -31.49 -32.75
C VAL A 238 85.06 -32.73 -32.72
N ALA A 239 83.80 -32.54 -32.32
CA ALA A 239 82.73 -33.43 -32.73
C ALA A 239 82.41 -33.07 -34.17
N ASP A 240 83.04 -33.77 -35.11
CA ASP A 240 82.57 -33.82 -36.50
C ASP A 240 81.62 -35.01 -36.67
N ASP A 241 80.73 -34.78 -37.61
CA ASP A 241 79.46 -35.40 -37.94
C ASP A 241 79.53 -36.89 -38.34
N THR A 242 78.70 -37.72 -37.70
CA THR A 242 78.09 -38.87 -38.38
C THR A 242 76.61 -38.95 -38.02
N ALA A 243 75.81 -38.21 -38.79
CA ALA A 243 74.41 -38.46 -39.03
C ALA A 243 74.13 -39.92 -39.46
N GLY A 244 73.15 -40.53 -38.80
CA GLY A 244 72.63 -41.87 -39.08
C GLY A 244 71.20 -42.03 -38.57
N GLY A 245 70.26 -41.33 -39.22
CA GLY A 245 68.86 -41.71 -39.46
C GLY A 245 67.93 -42.10 -38.28
N ALA A 246 66.92 -41.26 -38.01
CA ALA A 246 65.52 -41.57 -38.36
C ALA A 246 64.55 -40.44 -37.93
N ALA A 247 63.86 -39.88 -38.94
CA ALA A 247 62.48 -39.34 -39.01
C ALA A 247 61.87 -38.55 -37.83
N GLY A 248 61.14 -37.44 -38.01
CA GLY A 248 60.51 -36.84 -39.19
C GLY A 248 60.36 -35.33 -38.98
N ASP A 249 60.66 -34.55 -40.01
CA ASP A 249 59.69 -33.97 -40.93
C ASP A 249 59.00 -32.73 -40.38
N ILE A 250 59.69 -31.59 -40.52
CA ILE A 250 59.04 -30.29 -40.74
C ILE A 250 59.84 -29.61 -41.86
N GLY A 251 59.38 -29.83 -43.10
CA GLY A 251 59.80 -29.08 -44.28
C GLY A 251 58.91 -27.84 -44.51
N PRO A 252 59.50 -26.66 -44.81
CA PRO A 252 58.82 -25.37 -44.91
C PRO A 252 58.50 -24.98 -46.36
N ALA A 253 57.71 -23.92 -46.58
CA ALA A 253 57.87 -23.05 -47.74
C ALA A 253 57.15 -21.70 -47.56
N ALA A 254 57.93 -20.63 -47.65
CA ALA A 254 57.44 -19.30 -47.99
C ALA A 254 57.24 -19.21 -49.52
N ALA A 255 56.19 -18.51 -49.96
CA ALA A 255 56.15 -17.84 -51.26
C ALA A 255 55.20 -16.65 -51.21
N ALA A 256 55.72 -15.50 -51.60
CA ALA A 256 55.03 -14.22 -51.73
C ALA A 256 54.10 -14.16 -52.96
N ALA A 257 53.03 -13.37 -52.88
CA ALA A 257 52.54 -12.51 -53.98
C ALA A 257 51.38 -11.60 -53.55
N ASP A 258 51.70 -10.31 -53.48
CA ASP A 258 50.96 -9.05 -53.76
C ASP A 258 49.53 -8.71 -53.24
N PRO A 259 49.26 -7.38 -53.08
CA PRO A 259 48.12 -6.82 -52.35
C PRO A 259 46.99 -6.30 -53.27
N ASP A 260 45.77 -6.27 -52.75
CA ASP A 260 44.74 -5.31 -53.15
C ASP A 260 43.77 -5.10 -51.98
N GLY A 261 43.50 -3.84 -51.62
CA GLY A 261 42.50 -3.45 -50.61
C GLY A 261 41.05 -3.51 -51.16
N PRO A 262 40.03 -2.87 -50.54
CA PRO A 262 40.03 -1.97 -49.38
C PRO A 262 38.98 -2.33 -48.28
N GLU A 263 38.91 -1.44 -47.28
CA GLU A 263 37.98 -1.30 -46.15
C GLU A 263 36.50 -1.67 -46.40
N THR A 264 35.82 -2.25 -45.38
CA THR A 264 34.67 -1.67 -44.65
C THR A 264 34.34 -2.47 -43.37
N PRO A 265 33.89 -1.83 -42.27
CA PRO A 265 33.30 -2.51 -41.12
C PRO A 265 31.76 -2.50 -41.19
N ASP A 266 31.09 -3.64 -40.98
CA ASP A 266 29.81 -3.68 -40.25
C ASP A 266 29.22 -5.09 -40.04
N GLU A 267 28.56 -5.22 -38.89
CA GLU A 267 27.36 -6.01 -38.55
C GLU A 267 27.36 -7.55 -38.44
N HIS A 268 27.02 -7.97 -37.20
CA HIS A 268 26.09 -9.03 -36.78
C HIS A 268 26.25 -10.48 -37.28
N HIS A 269 26.75 -11.35 -36.39
CA HIS A 269 26.30 -12.76 -36.34
C HIS A 269 26.34 -13.36 -34.92
N ASP A 270 25.12 -13.49 -34.39
CA ASP A 270 24.52 -14.58 -33.59
C ASP A 270 25.42 -15.74 -33.08
N PRO A 271 25.51 -15.99 -31.76
CA PRO A 271 26.14 -17.19 -31.21
C PRO A 271 25.09 -18.16 -30.61
N GLU A 272 24.48 -19.00 -31.45
CA GLU A 272 23.96 -20.31 -31.02
C GLU A 272 24.77 -21.43 -31.67
N ALA A 273 25.75 -21.98 -30.93
CA ALA A 273 26.24 -23.35 -31.13
C ALA A 273 27.08 -23.82 -29.93
N MET A 274 26.41 -24.51 -29.01
CA MET A 274 26.83 -25.76 -28.37
C MET A 274 28.28 -25.85 -27.85
N GLY A 275 28.47 -25.51 -26.57
CA GLY A 275 29.63 -25.87 -25.77
C GLY A 275 29.23 -26.80 -24.62
N GLU A 276 29.56 -28.07 -24.79
CA GLU A 276 29.60 -29.16 -23.81
C GLU A 276 30.17 -28.70 -22.45
N TYR A 277 29.35 -28.76 -21.40
CA TYR A 277 29.80 -28.58 -20.01
C TYR A 277 30.55 -29.84 -19.57
N VAL A 278 31.86 -29.71 -19.36
CA VAL A 278 32.62 -30.70 -18.59
C VAL A 278 32.56 -30.29 -17.12
N ASP A 279 31.90 -31.13 -16.31
CA ASP A 279 31.92 -31.07 -14.85
C ASP A 279 33.36 -31.11 -14.33
N LEU A 280 33.75 -30.06 -13.60
CA LEU A 280 34.97 -29.99 -12.81
C LEU A 280 34.62 -29.92 -11.32
N GLU A 281 33.79 -30.85 -10.85
CA GLU A 281 33.79 -31.25 -9.44
C GLU A 281 35.06 -32.09 -9.16
N GLY A 282 36.11 -31.46 -8.62
CA GLY A 282 37.29 -32.21 -8.20
C GLY A 282 38.59 -31.45 -7.93
N LEU A 283 38.60 -30.11 -7.87
CA LEU A 283 39.79 -29.35 -7.49
C LEU A 283 39.50 -28.48 -6.25
N THR A 284 39.61 -29.10 -5.08
CA THR A 284 39.82 -28.36 -3.82
C THR A 284 41.17 -27.66 -3.89
N VAL A 285 41.17 -26.37 -4.22
CA VAL A 285 42.32 -25.50 -4.01
C VAL A 285 42.38 -25.18 -2.52
N GLU A 286 43.30 -25.82 -1.80
CA GLU A 286 43.64 -25.42 -0.43
C GLU A 286 44.01 -23.93 -0.43
N HIS A 287 43.22 -23.13 0.28
CA HIS A 287 43.55 -21.76 0.59
C HIS A 287 44.80 -21.76 1.48
N SER A 288 45.96 -21.60 0.86
CA SER A 288 47.21 -21.37 1.58
C SER A 288 47.09 -20.03 2.32
N GLN A 289 46.96 -20.13 3.63
CA GLN A 289 46.88 -19.02 4.56
C GLN A 289 48.12 -18.14 4.41
N ALA A 290 47.94 -16.90 3.92
CA ALA A 290 49.00 -15.92 3.81
C ALA A 290 49.62 -15.66 5.21
N PRO A 291 50.96 -15.58 5.34
CA PRO A 291 51.58 -15.30 6.62
C PRO A 291 51.23 -13.87 7.08
N ALA A 292 50.84 -13.75 8.35
CA ALA A 292 50.54 -12.47 9.00
C ALA A 292 51.73 -11.49 8.87
N PRO A 293 51.48 -10.20 8.57
CA PRO A 293 52.56 -9.23 8.49
C PRO A 293 53.17 -9.03 9.88
N ALA A 294 54.50 -9.16 9.95
CA ALA A 294 55.27 -8.85 11.15
C ALA A 294 54.99 -7.39 11.57
N ALA A 295 54.44 -7.22 12.77
CA ALA A 295 54.27 -5.92 13.40
C ALA A 295 55.64 -5.25 13.58
N VAL A 296 55.99 -4.32 12.70
CA VAL A 296 57.08 -3.39 12.93
C VAL A 296 56.58 -2.38 13.96
N ARG A 297 56.91 -2.62 15.23
CA ARG A 297 56.80 -1.62 16.28
C ARG A 297 57.79 -0.51 16.00
N LEU A 298 57.29 0.64 15.53
CA LEU A 298 58.06 1.88 15.61
C LEU A 298 57.95 2.42 17.03
N TYR A 299 59.12 2.77 17.56
CA TYR A 299 59.43 3.20 18.92
C TYR A 299 58.46 4.19 19.56
N ASP A 300 58.18 3.94 20.84
CA ASP A 300 57.79 4.94 21.83
C ASP A 300 58.79 6.11 21.83
N VAL A 301 58.27 7.34 21.70
CA VAL A 301 58.95 8.54 22.16
C VAL A 301 58.03 9.20 23.17
N GLU A 302 58.20 8.81 24.43
CA GLU A 302 57.70 9.60 25.56
C GLU A 302 58.66 10.78 25.83
N ALA A 303 58.05 11.96 25.87
CA ALA A 303 58.30 13.09 26.78
C ALA A 303 59.72 13.69 26.90
N GLU A 304 59.82 14.97 26.51
CA GLU A 304 60.30 16.00 27.43
C GLU A 304 59.38 17.23 27.35
N ALA A 305 58.94 17.67 28.53
CA ALA A 305 58.22 18.89 28.78
C ALA A 305 59.21 20.00 29.17
N GLU A 306 58.95 21.25 28.77
CA GLU A 306 59.13 22.42 29.65
C GLU A 306 58.29 23.63 29.19
N ALA A 307 57.58 24.19 30.17
CA ALA A 307 57.21 25.59 30.44
C ALA A 307 56.69 26.51 29.30
N GLY A 308 55.62 27.29 29.47
CA GLY A 308 54.87 27.67 30.66
C GLY A 308 53.86 28.79 30.36
N PHE A 309 53.17 29.23 31.42
CA PHE A 309 52.06 30.21 31.52
C PHE A 309 50.70 29.70 31.02
N GLY A 310 49.65 29.55 31.85
CA GLY A 310 49.29 30.20 33.12
C GLY A 310 47.87 30.76 32.94
N ALA A 311 46.85 29.93 33.16
CA ALA A 311 45.92 30.00 34.29
C ALA A 311 44.96 31.22 34.29
N GLY A 312 43.65 30.96 34.20
CA GLY A 312 42.64 31.95 34.58
C GLY A 312 41.21 31.67 34.14
N ALA A 313 40.47 30.92 34.98
CA ALA A 313 39.03 31.04 35.27
C ALA A 313 37.98 30.45 34.29
N GLU A 314 37.33 29.37 34.76
CA GLU A 314 35.93 29.02 34.47
C GLU A 314 34.95 29.93 35.29
N PRO A 315 33.63 29.68 35.32
CA PRO A 315 32.61 29.96 34.31
C PRO A 315 31.53 30.91 34.88
N GLN A 316 30.64 31.47 34.05
CA GLN A 316 29.42 32.10 34.57
C GLN A 316 28.23 31.96 33.62
N GLU A 317 27.23 31.22 34.10
CA GLU A 317 25.84 31.27 33.65
C GLU A 317 25.20 32.62 34.04
N GLY A 318 24.30 33.13 33.19
CA GLY A 318 23.48 34.30 33.53
C GLY A 318 22.69 34.90 32.36
N GLN A 319 21.49 34.36 32.15
CA GLN A 319 20.20 35.04 31.90
C GLN A 319 20.09 36.26 30.94
N ALA A 320 19.22 36.08 29.94
CA ALA A 320 18.16 36.96 29.42
C ALA A 320 18.22 38.50 29.57
N SER A 321 18.09 39.21 28.43
CA SER A 321 17.20 40.36 28.14
C SER A 321 17.73 41.10 26.89
N GLU A 322 16.96 41.17 25.81
CA GLU A 322 16.14 42.34 25.36
C GLU A 322 16.81 43.11 24.19
N ASP A 323 15.97 43.46 23.20
CA ASP A 323 16.25 44.31 22.05
C ASP A 323 16.88 45.67 22.44
N PRO A 324 17.56 46.33 21.50
CA PRO A 324 16.89 47.50 20.93
C PRO A 324 17.12 47.73 19.42
N ASP A 325 16.08 48.27 18.79
CA ASP A 325 16.14 49.16 17.62
C ASP A 325 17.25 50.23 17.78
N ASP A 326 18.04 50.49 16.74
CA ASP A 326 17.87 51.70 15.91
C ASP A 326 18.89 51.77 14.75
N ALA A 327 18.49 52.52 13.74
CA ALA A 327 19.01 52.67 12.38
C ALA A 327 20.48 53.10 12.20
N VAL A 328 21.10 52.62 11.11
CA VAL A 328 22.07 53.39 10.31
C VAL A 328 21.84 53.16 8.81
N ALA A 329 21.75 54.26 8.07
CA ALA A 329 21.45 54.36 6.65
C ALA A 329 22.69 54.26 5.72
N GLY A 330 22.52 53.51 4.61
CA GLY A 330 23.10 53.72 3.27
C GLY A 330 24.52 53.17 2.97
N PRO A 331 24.91 52.95 1.69
CA PRO A 331 24.19 53.28 0.46
C PRO A 331 23.95 52.11 -0.54
N SER A 332 22.93 52.37 -1.35
CA SER A 332 22.51 51.84 -2.65
C SER A 332 23.55 51.12 -3.52
N HIS A 333 23.20 49.90 -3.96
CA HIS A 333 23.52 49.45 -5.31
C HIS A 333 22.24 48.93 -5.98
N GLU A 334 21.81 49.67 -6.99
CA GLU A 334 20.74 49.32 -7.91
C GLU A 334 21.16 48.14 -8.77
N THR A 335 20.34 47.10 -8.80
CA THR A 335 20.27 46.16 -9.91
C THR A 335 18.79 45.95 -10.22
N GLU A 336 18.34 46.46 -11.37
CA GLU A 336 16.99 46.24 -11.89
C GLU A 336 16.69 44.75 -12.12
N PRO A 337 15.43 44.33 -11.96
CA PRO A 337 15.01 42.94 -12.10
C PRO A 337 14.66 42.59 -13.56
N ALA A 338 15.09 41.41 -14.00
CA ALA A 338 14.56 40.79 -15.21
C ALA A 338 13.17 40.22 -14.93
N ALA A 339 12.19 40.68 -15.72
CA ALA A 339 10.80 40.24 -15.70
C ALA A 339 10.63 38.81 -16.25
N GLY A 340 9.74 38.01 -15.63
CA GLY A 340 9.09 36.89 -16.29
C GLY A 340 8.82 35.64 -15.43
N ALA A 341 7.89 35.71 -14.47
CA ALA A 341 7.06 34.56 -14.04
C ALA A 341 5.97 35.04 -13.05
N PRO A 342 4.67 34.72 -13.25
CA PRO A 342 3.65 34.98 -12.23
C PRO A 342 3.74 33.92 -11.10
N PRO A 343 3.62 34.29 -9.81
CA PRO A 343 3.47 33.32 -8.74
C PRO A 343 2.04 32.78 -8.78
N VAL A 344 1.90 31.46 -8.96
CA VAL A 344 0.61 30.78 -9.03
C VAL A 344 0.08 30.56 -7.61
N GLU A 345 -1.20 30.88 -7.45
CA GLU A 345 -1.95 31.04 -6.20
C GLU A 345 -2.18 29.72 -5.43
N ALA A 346 -1.36 29.42 -4.43
CA ALA A 346 -1.69 28.40 -3.43
C ALA A 346 -2.90 28.80 -2.58
N ASP A 347 -3.08 30.10 -2.33
CA ASP A 347 -4.17 30.64 -1.50
C ASP A 347 -5.56 30.55 -2.17
N ALA A 348 -5.61 30.57 -3.51
CA ALA A 348 -6.86 30.40 -4.26
C ALA A 348 -7.37 28.94 -4.18
N ILE A 349 -6.47 27.97 -4.06
CA ILE A 349 -6.80 26.55 -3.92
C ILE A 349 -7.42 26.30 -2.54
N PHE A 350 -6.87 26.89 -1.48
CA PHE A 350 -7.43 26.76 -0.12
C PHE A 350 -8.74 27.53 0.05
N ALA A 351 -8.94 28.63 -0.67
CA ALA A 351 -10.23 29.33 -0.71
C ALA A 351 -11.32 28.48 -1.39
N ARG A 352 -10.98 27.74 -2.46
CA ARG A 352 -11.89 26.85 -3.19
C ARG A 352 -12.24 25.58 -2.39
N LEU A 353 -11.27 25.03 -1.64
CA LEU A 353 -11.51 23.91 -0.72
C LEU A 353 -12.42 24.29 0.45
N ARG A 354 -12.37 25.55 0.90
CA ARG A 354 -13.23 26.05 1.98
C ARG A 354 -14.66 26.38 1.51
N SER A 355 -14.86 26.69 0.23
CA SER A 355 -16.20 26.91 -0.34
C SER A 355 -16.97 25.63 -0.64
N ILE A 356 -16.26 24.52 -0.92
CA ILE A 356 -16.88 23.22 -1.22
C ILE A 356 -17.43 22.55 0.06
N THR A 357 -16.81 22.80 1.21
CA THR A 357 -17.22 22.20 2.50
C THR A 357 -18.30 22.97 3.26
N SER A 358 -18.78 24.09 2.72
CA SER A 358 -19.76 24.98 3.39
C SER A 358 -21.13 25.06 2.71
N GLN A 359 -21.50 24.08 1.87
CA GLN A 359 -22.89 23.99 1.39
C GLN A 359 -23.80 23.46 2.52
N PRO A 360 -24.94 24.12 2.83
CA PRO A 360 -25.88 23.62 3.81
C PRO A 360 -26.52 22.32 3.28
N VAL A 361 -26.42 21.27 4.09
CA VAL A 361 -27.14 20.00 3.89
C VAL A 361 -28.63 20.31 3.84
N GLY A 362 -29.26 20.10 2.67
CA GLY A 362 -30.70 20.19 2.51
C GLY A 362 -31.41 19.09 3.30
N GLU A 363 -32.51 19.46 3.95
CA GLU A 363 -33.38 18.58 4.73
C GLU A 363 -33.83 17.35 3.93
N PRO A 364 -33.88 16.14 4.52
CA PRO A 364 -34.36 14.95 3.84
C PRO A 364 -35.89 14.96 3.75
N GLU A 365 -36.43 14.84 2.53
CA GLU A 365 -37.85 14.58 2.29
C GLU A 365 -38.26 13.18 2.81
N PRO A 366 -39.50 13.02 3.32
CA PRO A 366 -39.96 11.77 3.92
C PRO A 366 -40.29 10.71 2.86
N ARG A 367 -39.71 9.52 3.00
CA ARG A 367 -40.06 8.32 2.22
C ARG A 367 -41.49 7.84 2.53
N PRO A 368 -42.25 7.35 1.54
CA PRO A 368 -43.56 6.75 1.77
C PRO A 368 -43.42 5.39 2.47
N ALA A 369 -44.36 5.12 3.36
CA ALA A 369 -44.49 3.87 4.10
C ALA A 369 -45.00 2.75 3.18
N GLU A 370 -44.26 1.64 3.11
CA GLU A 370 -44.80 0.36 2.66
C GLU A 370 -45.00 -0.56 3.87
N SER A 371 -46.27 -0.89 4.11
CA SER A 371 -46.73 -1.89 5.06
C SER A 371 -46.94 -3.23 4.36
N GLY A 372 -46.42 -4.33 4.91
CA GLY A 372 -46.85 -5.68 4.47
C GLY A 372 -46.04 -6.89 4.98
N VAL A 373 -46.17 -7.22 6.27
CA VAL A 373 -46.35 -8.55 6.92
C VAL A 373 -45.81 -9.79 6.15
N ALA A 374 -44.94 -10.65 6.69
CA ALA A 374 -45.30 -11.63 7.73
C ALA A 374 -44.12 -12.34 8.44
N ASP A 375 -44.44 -12.66 9.69
CA ASP A 375 -43.89 -13.54 10.72
C ASP A 375 -43.16 -14.84 10.29
N GLY A 376 -42.21 -15.25 11.14
CA GLY A 376 -41.52 -16.54 11.06
C GLY A 376 -40.28 -16.63 11.96
N GLY A 377 -40.50 -16.78 13.27
CA GLY A 377 -39.41 -16.92 14.26
C GLY A 377 -38.57 -18.20 14.16
N ALA A 378 -37.32 -18.12 14.63
CA ALA A 378 -36.57 -19.25 15.16
C ALA A 378 -35.45 -18.76 16.11
N ALA A 379 -35.38 -19.41 17.27
CA ALA A 379 -34.49 -19.18 18.40
C ALA A 379 -33.02 -19.65 18.14
N PRO A 380 -32.05 -19.28 18.99
CA PRO A 380 -30.62 -19.57 18.78
C PRO A 380 -30.20 -20.92 19.38
N PRO A 381 -29.13 -21.56 18.87
CA PRO A 381 -28.31 -22.47 19.69
C PRO A 381 -27.04 -21.74 20.17
N ALA A 382 -26.74 -21.64 21.48
CA ALA A 382 -26.10 -22.70 22.29
C ALA A 382 -24.86 -23.25 21.55
N GLY A 383 -23.62 -22.94 21.93
CA GLY A 383 -22.98 -23.22 23.22
C GLY A 383 -22.32 -24.61 23.19
N ILE A 384 -21.10 -24.73 23.78
CA ILE A 384 -20.31 -25.94 24.16
C ILE A 384 -19.02 -26.14 23.31
N PRO A 385 -17.83 -26.48 23.91
CA PRO A 385 -17.30 -26.16 25.23
C PRO A 385 -15.79 -25.81 25.26
N GLU A 386 -15.36 -25.35 26.42
CA GLU A 386 -14.00 -25.34 26.92
C GLU A 386 -13.56 -26.76 27.32
N ALA A 387 -12.36 -27.19 26.91
CA ALA A 387 -11.62 -28.29 27.52
C ALA A 387 -10.12 -27.96 27.46
N ALA A 388 -9.52 -27.85 28.64
CA ALA A 388 -8.13 -27.58 28.87
C ALA A 388 -7.25 -28.85 28.83
N ASP A 389 -5.96 -28.58 28.62
CA ASP A 389 -4.79 -29.17 29.26
C ASP A 389 -3.85 -30.13 28.47
N GLU A 390 -2.61 -29.64 28.39
CA GLU A 390 -1.32 -30.32 28.66
C GLU A 390 -0.64 -31.11 27.53
N PHE A 391 0.37 -30.50 26.89
CA PHE A 391 1.69 -31.05 26.48
C PHE A 391 2.53 -29.86 25.98
N ALA A 392 3.42 -29.26 26.78
CA ALA A 392 4.80 -29.66 27.08
C ALA A 392 5.80 -28.74 26.33
N ASP A 393 6.67 -28.09 27.13
CA ASP A 393 7.80 -27.25 26.75
C ASP A 393 8.71 -27.87 25.67
N GLU A 394 9.08 -27.08 24.65
CA GLU A 394 10.45 -26.95 24.14
C GLU A 394 10.57 -25.71 23.22
N PRO A 395 11.77 -25.08 23.12
CA PRO A 395 11.90 -23.64 22.86
C PRO A 395 11.77 -23.26 21.38
N ALA A 396 11.08 -22.15 21.13
CA ALA A 396 11.03 -21.48 19.84
C ALA A 396 12.42 -20.88 19.51
N GLU A 397 13.24 -21.62 18.77
CA GLU A 397 14.42 -21.06 18.12
C GLU A 397 14.02 -20.37 16.80
N LEU A 398 14.46 -19.11 16.71
CA LEU A 398 14.90 -18.46 15.48
C LEU A 398 13.86 -18.33 14.35
N ILE A 399 12.84 -17.48 14.56
CA ILE A 399 12.23 -16.78 13.41
C ILE A 399 13.21 -15.67 13.05
N ASP A 400 14.10 -16.00 12.12
CA ASP A 400 14.99 -15.04 11.48
C ASP A 400 14.12 -13.97 10.81
N GLU A 401 14.37 -12.76 11.25
CA GLU A 401 13.77 -11.51 10.82
C GLU A 401 14.19 -11.25 9.37
N TYR A 402 13.35 -11.66 8.41
CA TYR A 402 13.43 -11.14 7.05
C TYR A 402 12.35 -10.07 6.88
N PRO A 403 12.73 -8.87 6.40
CA PRO A 403 11.80 -7.77 6.25
C PRO A 403 10.85 -8.11 5.11
N ASP A 404 9.59 -8.42 5.45
CA ASP A 404 8.50 -8.21 4.52
C ASP A 404 8.48 -6.70 4.23
N GLU A 405 9.01 -6.32 3.07
CA GLU A 405 8.53 -5.17 2.33
C GLU A 405 7.02 -5.40 2.14
N PHE A 406 6.25 -5.04 3.16
CA PHE A 406 4.90 -4.58 2.99
C PHE A 406 5.02 -3.41 2.03
N ASP A 407 4.85 -3.69 0.73
CA ASP A 407 4.43 -2.70 -0.24
C ASP A 407 3.29 -1.95 0.44
N GLU A 408 3.61 -0.75 0.91
CA GLU A 408 2.67 0.21 1.42
C GLU A 408 1.48 0.18 0.46
N LEU A 409 0.29 0.05 1.04
CA LEU A 409 -0.95 0.30 0.33
C LEU A 409 -0.71 1.47 -0.61
N ASP A 410 -0.64 1.18 -1.90
CA ASP A 410 -0.55 2.16 -2.97
C ASP A 410 -1.86 2.95 -2.94
N GLY A 411 -1.92 3.88 -1.99
CA GLY A 411 -2.79 5.03 -1.95
C GLY A 411 -2.23 6.15 -2.83
N GLY A 412 -1.29 5.83 -3.72
CA GLY A 412 -1.08 6.58 -4.93
C GLY A 412 -2.37 6.52 -5.72
N SER A 413 -2.98 7.68 -5.88
CA SER A 413 -3.77 8.00 -7.06
C SER A 413 -2.91 7.71 -8.29
N GLU A 414 -2.81 6.44 -8.70
CA GLU A 414 -2.41 6.06 -10.04
C GLU A 414 -3.45 6.73 -10.92
N ALA A 415 -3.01 7.82 -11.56
CA ALA A 415 -3.85 8.73 -12.30
C ALA A 415 -4.80 7.89 -13.16
N ALA A 416 -6.09 7.93 -12.80
CA ALA A 416 -7.15 7.46 -13.68
C ALA A 416 -6.77 8.00 -15.06
N ALA A 417 -6.51 7.10 -16.01
CA ALA A 417 -6.11 7.45 -17.35
C ALA A 417 -7.03 8.58 -17.77
N VAL A 418 -6.46 9.79 -17.93
CA VAL A 418 -7.23 10.97 -18.26
C VAL A 418 -8.00 10.60 -19.51
N PRO A 419 -9.34 10.61 -19.49
CA PRO A 419 -10.11 10.18 -20.64
C PRO A 419 -9.68 11.04 -21.83
N ASP A 420 -9.40 10.39 -22.96
CA ASP A 420 -8.97 11.05 -24.19
C ASP A 420 -10.01 12.08 -24.69
N ASP A 421 -11.24 12.01 -24.18
CA ASP A 421 -12.32 12.97 -24.35
C ASP A 421 -13.03 13.24 -22.99
N PRO A 422 -13.10 14.49 -22.49
CA PRO A 422 -13.79 14.83 -21.24
C PRO A 422 -15.30 14.52 -21.24
N ASP A 423 -15.89 14.21 -22.41
CA ASP A 423 -17.30 13.84 -22.54
C ASP A 423 -17.54 12.31 -22.59
N ASP A 424 -16.49 11.46 -22.54
CA ASP A 424 -16.63 9.99 -22.53
C ASP A 424 -16.93 9.43 -21.12
N LEU A 425 -18.16 9.64 -20.67
CA LEU A 425 -18.65 9.16 -19.37
C LEU A 425 -18.66 7.62 -19.29
N VAL A 426 -18.85 6.92 -20.41
CA VAL A 426 -18.89 5.45 -20.46
C VAL A 426 -17.49 4.87 -20.33
N GLY A 427 -16.50 5.43 -21.03
CA GLY A 427 -15.09 5.06 -20.89
C GLY A 427 -14.57 5.32 -19.48
N ALA A 428 -14.98 6.43 -18.85
CA ALA A 428 -14.65 6.72 -17.45
C ALA A 428 -15.28 5.69 -16.49
N ALA A 429 -16.56 5.37 -16.65
CA ALA A 429 -17.24 4.34 -15.85
C ALA A 429 -16.60 2.95 -16.03
N ARG A 430 -16.22 2.58 -17.26
CA ARG A 430 -15.47 1.35 -17.57
C ARG A 430 -14.15 1.31 -16.82
N ALA A 431 -13.36 2.38 -16.86
CA ALA A 431 -12.06 2.43 -16.18
C ALA A 431 -12.21 2.26 -14.65
N VAL A 432 -13.23 2.87 -14.05
CA VAL A 432 -13.54 2.68 -12.62
C VAL A 432 -13.89 1.23 -12.32
N ALA A 433 -14.74 0.60 -13.15
CA ALA A 433 -15.16 -0.78 -12.99
C ALA A 433 -13.99 -1.76 -13.13
N VAL A 434 -13.21 -1.68 -14.21
CA VAL A 434 -12.01 -2.51 -14.45
C VAL A 434 -11.01 -2.34 -13.31
N GLY A 435 -10.74 -1.10 -12.88
CA GLY A 435 -9.84 -0.82 -11.77
C GLY A 435 -10.37 -1.34 -10.43
N GLY A 436 -11.69 -1.34 -10.22
CA GLY A 436 -12.35 -1.95 -9.06
C GLY A 436 -12.18 -3.47 -9.03
N ILE A 437 -12.41 -4.13 -10.16
CA ILE A 437 -12.21 -5.57 -10.34
C ILE A 437 -10.74 -5.92 -10.07
N ALA A 438 -9.80 -5.24 -10.73
CA ALA A 438 -8.37 -5.49 -10.58
C ALA A 438 -7.90 -5.40 -9.11
N ARG A 439 -8.32 -4.36 -8.38
CA ARG A 439 -8.00 -4.20 -6.96
C ARG A 439 -8.60 -5.30 -6.09
N GLY A 440 -9.87 -5.66 -6.34
CA GLY A 440 -10.53 -6.76 -5.64
C GLY A 440 -9.81 -8.09 -5.81
N LEU A 441 -9.37 -8.38 -7.04
CA LEU A 441 -8.62 -9.60 -7.36
C LEU A 441 -7.22 -9.59 -6.76
N LYS A 442 -6.48 -8.48 -6.86
CA LYS A 442 -5.14 -8.35 -6.24
C LYS A 442 -5.22 -8.62 -4.74
N ARG A 443 -6.25 -8.12 -4.06
CA ARG A 443 -6.48 -8.38 -2.63
C ARG A 443 -6.77 -9.86 -2.36
N LEU A 444 -7.69 -10.48 -3.10
CA LEU A 444 -8.01 -11.90 -2.94
C LEU A 444 -6.80 -12.82 -3.19
N VAL A 445 -5.98 -12.50 -4.20
CA VAL A 445 -4.75 -13.25 -4.49
C VAL A 445 -3.76 -13.16 -3.32
N VAL A 446 -3.64 -12.00 -2.66
CA VAL A 446 -2.79 -11.83 -1.47
C VAL A 446 -3.37 -12.59 -0.28
N ASP A 447 -4.67 -12.49 -0.04
CA ASP A 447 -5.34 -13.18 1.07
C ASP A 447 -5.21 -14.71 0.91
N GLU A 448 -5.47 -15.25 -0.29
CA GLU A 448 -5.31 -16.68 -0.58
C GLU A 448 -3.85 -17.14 -0.48
N GLN A 449 -2.89 -16.31 -0.90
CA GLN A 449 -1.47 -16.60 -0.71
C GLN A 449 -1.12 -16.71 0.78
N GLY A 450 -1.56 -15.76 1.60
CA GLY A 450 -1.31 -15.77 3.04
C GLY A 450 -1.88 -17.03 3.70
N ASP A 451 -3.16 -17.31 3.44
CA ASP A 451 -3.86 -18.49 3.94
C ASP A 451 -3.17 -19.78 3.51
N LEU A 452 -2.74 -19.87 2.24
CA LEU A 452 -2.05 -21.03 1.70
C LEU A 452 -0.67 -21.20 2.34
N LEU A 453 0.14 -20.15 2.49
CA LEU A 453 1.47 -20.24 3.12
C LEU A 453 1.35 -20.68 4.59
N ASP A 454 0.39 -20.15 5.34
CA ASP A 454 0.11 -20.56 6.70
C ASP A 454 -0.41 -22.00 6.79
N ALA A 455 -1.14 -22.46 5.78
CA ALA A 455 -1.58 -23.84 5.69
C ALA A 455 -0.44 -24.79 5.28
N VAL A 456 0.46 -24.38 4.37
CA VAL A 456 1.66 -25.15 3.95
C VAL A 456 2.59 -25.37 5.12
N ARG A 457 2.81 -24.35 5.96
CA ARG A 457 3.60 -24.49 7.21
C ARG A 457 3.05 -25.57 8.16
N ARG A 458 1.73 -25.76 8.19
CA ARG A 458 1.06 -26.72 9.09
C ARG A 458 0.82 -28.09 8.47
N ASN A 459 0.55 -28.15 7.17
CA ASN A 459 0.00 -29.33 6.49
C ASN A 459 0.73 -29.70 5.18
N GLY A 460 1.78 -28.96 4.80
CA GLY A 460 2.59 -29.18 3.60
C GLY A 460 1.76 -29.27 2.32
N VAL A 461 2.05 -30.27 1.49
CA VAL A 461 1.38 -30.56 0.21
C VAL A 461 -0.15 -30.67 0.31
N ARG A 462 -0.68 -31.16 1.45
CA ARG A 462 -2.13 -31.28 1.65
C ARG A 462 -2.82 -29.92 1.61
N ALA A 463 -2.16 -28.86 2.08
CA ALA A 463 -2.67 -27.50 2.01
C ALA A 463 -2.83 -27.04 0.56
N VAL A 464 -1.80 -27.25 -0.26
CA VAL A 464 -1.81 -26.88 -1.69
C VAL A 464 -2.93 -27.61 -2.43
N ARG A 465 -3.11 -28.91 -2.19
CA ARG A 465 -4.22 -29.69 -2.76
C ARG A 465 -5.60 -29.14 -2.33
N SER A 466 -5.75 -28.78 -1.05
CA SER A 466 -7.00 -28.17 -0.56
C SER A 466 -7.31 -26.83 -1.23
N THR A 467 -6.29 -26.03 -1.57
CA THR A 467 -6.47 -24.77 -2.28
C THR A 467 -6.83 -24.99 -3.75
N ILE A 468 -6.24 -25.98 -4.42
CA ILE A 468 -6.61 -26.38 -5.79
C ILE A 468 -8.07 -26.82 -5.89
N ASP A 469 -8.61 -27.43 -4.83
CA ASP A 469 -10.01 -27.90 -4.77
C ASP A 469 -10.97 -26.86 -4.15
N SER A 470 -10.47 -25.68 -3.77
CA SER A 470 -11.28 -24.66 -3.08
C SER A 470 -12.33 -23.99 -3.98
N ASP A 471 -13.43 -23.53 -3.39
CA ASP A 471 -14.49 -22.80 -4.10
C ASP A 471 -13.98 -21.46 -4.64
N THR A 472 -14.38 -21.12 -5.87
CA THR A 472 -13.99 -19.89 -6.57
C THR A 472 -15.02 -18.75 -6.41
N GLY A 473 -16.08 -18.96 -5.61
CA GLY A 473 -17.14 -17.97 -5.40
C GLY A 473 -16.70 -16.62 -4.82
N ALA A 474 -15.53 -16.52 -4.18
CA ALA A 474 -14.96 -15.24 -3.75
C ALA A 474 -14.52 -14.38 -4.96
N TYR A 475 -13.87 -14.99 -5.95
CA TYR A 475 -13.44 -14.32 -7.18
C TYR A 475 -14.62 -13.83 -8.02
N THR A 476 -15.64 -14.67 -8.19
CA THR A 476 -16.86 -14.29 -8.92
C THR A 476 -17.59 -13.12 -8.26
N ARG A 477 -17.61 -13.06 -6.91
CA ARG A 477 -18.18 -11.93 -6.17
C ARG A 477 -17.39 -10.63 -6.36
N ALA A 478 -16.05 -10.70 -6.44
CA ALA A 478 -15.20 -9.54 -6.68
C ALA A 478 -15.40 -8.92 -8.06
N VAL A 479 -15.79 -9.72 -9.07
CA VAL A 479 -16.17 -9.22 -10.40
C VAL A 479 -17.59 -8.66 -10.42
N ARG A 480 -18.52 -9.32 -9.72
CA ARG A 480 -19.95 -9.00 -9.76
C ARG A 480 -20.27 -7.58 -9.28
N ALA A 481 -19.73 -7.14 -8.14
CA ALA A 481 -20.09 -5.85 -7.57
C ALA A 481 -19.68 -4.66 -8.48
N PRO A 482 -18.42 -4.57 -8.97
CA PRO A 482 -18.06 -3.51 -9.91
C PRO A 482 -18.83 -3.53 -11.23
N MET A 483 -19.24 -4.70 -11.72
CA MET A 483 -20.09 -4.83 -12.91
C MET A 483 -21.51 -4.31 -12.66
N GLN A 484 -22.06 -4.52 -11.47
CA GLN A 484 -23.36 -3.99 -11.07
C GLN A 484 -23.34 -2.47 -10.91
N ASP A 485 -22.29 -1.95 -10.28
CA ASP A 485 -22.08 -0.50 -10.13
C ASP A 485 -21.95 0.16 -11.50
N PHE A 486 -21.15 -0.43 -12.40
CA PHE A 486 -21.02 0.04 -13.79
C PHE A 486 -22.36 0.09 -14.51
N ALA A 487 -23.14 -0.99 -14.50
CA ALA A 487 -24.45 -1.04 -15.15
C ALA A 487 -25.40 0.05 -14.62
N SER A 488 -25.37 0.27 -13.30
CA SER A 488 -26.14 1.34 -12.65
C SER A 488 -25.67 2.74 -13.08
N ASP A 489 -24.37 2.96 -13.22
CA ASP A 489 -23.79 4.26 -13.58
C ASP A 489 -24.13 4.67 -15.03
N ILE A 490 -24.30 3.69 -15.93
CA ILE A 490 -24.68 3.92 -17.33
C ILE A 490 -26.17 3.73 -17.62
N ASP A 491 -27.01 3.56 -16.59
CA ASP A 491 -28.48 3.36 -16.68
C ASP A 491 -28.88 2.14 -17.55
N VAL A 492 -28.10 1.06 -17.46
CA VAL A 492 -28.37 -0.21 -18.17
C VAL A 492 -28.87 -1.27 -17.19
N SER A 493 -29.78 -2.13 -17.64
CA SER A 493 -30.25 -3.26 -16.84
C SER A 493 -29.12 -4.25 -16.60
N ILE A 494 -29.01 -4.75 -15.36
CA ILE A 494 -28.03 -5.80 -15.04
C ILE A 494 -28.26 -7.09 -15.86
N ASP A 495 -29.48 -7.32 -16.34
CA ASP A 495 -29.82 -8.46 -17.20
C ASP A 495 -29.14 -8.39 -18.58
N ASP A 496 -28.66 -7.22 -18.99
CA ASP A 496 -27.91 -7.02 -20.23
C ASP A 496 -26.40 -7.28 -20.04
N VAL A 497 -25.94 -7.51 -18.80
CA VAL A 497 -24.56 -7.86 -18.46
C VAL A 497 -24.43 -9.36 -18.24
N ASP A 498 -23.55 -10.02 -18.98
CA ASP A 498 -23.28 -11.44 -18.81
C ASP A 498 -22.28 -11.69 -17.66
N LEU A 499 -22.79 -11.65 -16.43
CA LEU A 499 -21.99 -11.86 -15.21
C LEU A 499 -21.36 -13.26 -15.15
N ASP A 500 -21.98 -14.26 -15.78
CA ASP A 500 -21.47 -15.63 -15.82
C ASP A 500 -20.30 -15.74 -16.80
N ALA A 501 -20.38 -15.07 -17.97
CA ALA A 501 -19.25 -14.94 -18.89
C ALA A 501 -18.10 -14.13 -18.28
N ALA A 502 -18.40 -13.03 -17.58
CA ALA A 502 -17.39 -12.22 -16.87
C ALA A 502 -16.65 -13.04 -15.81
N GLY A 503 -17.40 -13.79 -14.99
CA GLY A 503 -16.83 -14.70 -14.00
C GLY A 503 -16.01 -15.81 -14.63
N SER A 504 -16.49 -16.42 -15.71
CA SER A 504 -15.77 -17.50 -16.41
C SER A 504 -14.45 -17.02 -17.02
N ALA A 505 -14.46 -15.84 -17.67
CA ALA A 505 -13.26 -15.25 -18.23
C ALA A 505 -12.23 -14.88 -17.15
N MET A 506 -12.68 -14.36 -16.01
CA MET A 506 -11.83 -14.13 -14.84
C MET A 506 -11.14 -15.41 -14.36
N LEU A 507 -11.92 -16.47 -14.13
CA LEU A 507 -11.40 -17.72 -13.60
C LEU A 507 -10.37 -18.35 -14.55
N ALA A 508 -10.65 -18.34 -15.86
CA ALA A 508 -9.72 -18.83 -16.87
C ALA A 508 -8.42 -18.00 -16.94
N ALA A 509 -8.51 -16.68 -16.77
CA ALA A 509 -7.34 -15.79 -16.86
C ALA A 509 -6.47 -15.78 -15.59
N LEU A 510 -7.08 -15.90 -14.41
CA LEU A 510 -6.39 -15.72 -13.12
C LEU A 510 -6.23 -17.01 -12.32
N VAL A 511 -7.30 -17.78 -12.17
CA VAL A 511 -7.37 -18.87 -11.18
C VAL A 511 -6.86 -20.19 -11.75
N GLU A 512 -7.28 -20.54 -12.96
CA GLU A 512 -6.91 -21.80 -13.63
C GLU A 512 -5.39 -21.93 -13.83
N PRO A 513 -4.65 -20.92 -14.32
CA PRO A 513 -3.20 -21.01 -14.50
C PRO A 513 -2.43 -21.14 -13.19
N VAL A 514 -2.95 -20.56 -12.10
CA VAL A 514 -2.36 -20.68 -10.76
C VAL A 514 -2.56 -22.11 -10.25
N ARG A 515 -3.78 -22.64 -10.36
CA ARG A 515 -4.10 -24.01 -9.89
C ARG A 515 -3.36 -25.08 -10.67
N GLU A 516 -3.21 -24.92 -11.99
CA GLU A 516 -2.41 -25.82 -12.83
C GLU A 516 -0.95 -25.86 -12.35
N ARG A 517 -0.32 -24.70 -12.18
CA ARG A 517 1.08 -24.62 -11.70
C ARG A 517 1.27 -25.13 -10.28
N LEU A 518 0.31 -24.90 -9.39
CA LEU A 518 0.32 -25.48 -8.05
C LEU A 518 0.18 -27.02 -8.11
N GLY A 519 -0.60 -27.54 -9.07
CA GLY A 519 -0.74 -28.96 -9.35
C GLY A 519 0.59 -29.58 -9.83
N GLU A 520 1.26 -28.94 -10.78
CA GLU A 520 2.59 -29.37 -11.24
C GLU A 520 3.64 -29.33 -10.11
N LEU A 521 3.58 -28.29 -9.26
CA LEU A 521 4.49 -28.12 -8.13
C LEU A 521 4.41 -29.29 -7.16
N ILE A 522 3.19 -29.72 -6.78
CA ILE A 522 3.00 -30.85 -5.85
C ILE A 522 3.33 -32.21 -6.47
N GLU A 523 3.47 -32.31 -7.79
CA GLU A 523 3.99 -33.51 -8.45
C GLU A 523 5.53 -33.55 -8.42
N SER A 524 6.17 -32.39 -8.32
CA SER A 524 7.63 -32.23 -8.39
C SER A 524 8.34 -32.24 -7.03
N THR A 525 7.65 -31.86 -5.96
CA THR A 525 8.28 -31.62 -4.65
C THR A 525 7.28 -31.71 -3.50
N ASP A 526 7.71 -32.35 -2.42
CA ASP A 526 6.97 -32.47 -1.15
C ASP A 526 7.60 -31.64 -0.01
N ASP A 527 8.72 -30.94 -0.29
CA ASP A 527 9.47 -30.17 0.70
C ASP A 527 8.78 -28.82 1.05
N PRO A 528 8.46 -28.55 2.33
CA PRO A 528 7.69 -27.37 2.72
C PRO A 528 8.39 -26.04 2.41
N ASP A 529 9.72 -25.96 2.43
CA ASP A 529 10.46 -24.72 2.20
C ASP A 529 10.51 -24.38 0.70
N GLU A 530 10.74 -25.38 -0.14
CA GLU A 530 10.63 -25.27 -1.60
C GLU A 530 9.19 -24.90 -2.02
N LEU A 531 8.17 -25.55 -1.42
CA LEU A 531 6.76 -25.22 -1.67
C LEU A 531 6.45 -23.77 -1.29
N THR A 532 6.92 -23.29 -0.13
CA THR A 532 6.71 -21.92 0.33
C THR A 532 7.32 -20.92 -0.66
N THR A 533 8.52 -21.19 -1.16
CA THR A 533 9.22 -20.33 -2.13
C THR A 533 8.51 -20.31 -3.48
N ALA A 534 8.09 -21.47 -3.98
CA ALA A 534 7.38 -21.60 -5.25
C ALA A 534 5.98 -20.96 -5.20
N VAL A 535 5.21 -21.17 -4.12
CA VAL A 535 3.91 -20.51 -3.90
C VAL A 535 4.06 -18.99 -3.91
N ARG A 536 5.08 -18.44 -3.23
CA ARG A 536 5.35 -17.00 -3.27
C ARG A 536 5.57 -16.48 -4.69
N SER A 537 6.37 -17.18 -5.47
CA SER A 537 6.67 -16.82 -6.87
C SER A 537 5.41 -16.85 -7.74
N ILE A 538 4.62 -17.93 -7.68
CA ILE A 538 3.41 -18.12 -8.49
C ILE A 538 2.38 -17.02 -8.20
N TYR A 539 2.09 -16.74 -6.93
CA TYR A 539 1.11 -15.73 -6.55
C TYR A 539 1.61 -14.30 -6.79
N ARG A 540 2.92 -14.02 -6.66
CA ARG A 540 3.51 -12.72 -7.05
C ARG A 540 3.36 -12.46 -8.55
N GLU A 541 3.60 -13.46 -9.38
CA GLU A 541 3.38 -13.35 -10.83
C GLU A 541 1.89 -13.17 -11.16
N SER A 542 1.01 -13.91 -10.48
CA SER A 542 -0.44 -13.79 -10.63
C SER A 542 -0.94 -12.37 -10.30
N ARG A 543 -0.50 -11.82 -9.15
CA ARG A 543 -0.84 -10.45 -8.71
C ARG A 543 -0.37 -9.37 -9.67
N SER A 544 0.87 -9.49 -10.17
CA SER A 544 1.51 -8.42 -10.97
C SER A 544 1.16 -8.46 -12.46
N ARG A 545 0.91 -9.64 -13.04
CA ARG A 545 0.67 -9.79 -14.49
C ARG A 545 -0.74 -10.23 -14.85
N ARG A 546 -1.37 -11.09 -14.04
CA ARG A 546 -2.64 -11.72 -14.41
C ARG A 546 -3.86 -10.98 -13.88
N ALA A 547 -3.77 -10.34 -12.71
CA ALA A 547 -4.93 -9.67 -12.12
C ALA A 547 -5.51 -8.55 -13.00
N ASP A 548 -4.64 -7.70 -13.58
CA ASP A 548 -5.09 -6.61 -14.45
C ASP A 548 -5.61 -7.12 -15.81
N ALA A 549 -4.91 -8.09 -16.41
CA ALA A 549 -5.35 -8.73 -17.64
C ALA A 549 -6.68 -9.48 -17.47
N ALA A 550 -6.86 -10.13 -16.33
CA ALA A 550 -8.09 -10.83 -16.01
C ALA A 550 -9.24 -9.84 -15.78
N ALA A 551 -9.00 -8.69 -15.12
CA ALA A 551 -10.02 -7.67 -14.94
C ALA A 551 -10.55 -7.15 -16.27
N GLU A 552 -9.66 -6.88 -17.23
CA GLU A 552 -10.01 -6.50 -18.60
C GLU A 552 -10.75 -7.62 -19.35
N ALA A 553 -10.32 -8.87 -19.21
CA ALA A 553 -10.97 -10.02 -19.83
C ALA A 553 -12.39 -10.25 -19.26
N ALA A 554 -12.57 -10.11 -17.95
CA ALA A 554 -13.85 -10.24 -17.29
C ALA A 554 -14.83 -9.14 -17.73
N PHE A 555 -14.37 -7.88 -17.76
CA PHE A 555 -15.17 -6.77 -18.24
C PHE A 555 -15.59 -6.98 -19.70
N SER A 556 -14.63 -7.33 -20.58
CA SER A 556 -14.89 -7.50 -22.01
C SER A 556 -15.81 -8.69 -22.32
N ALA A 557 -15.76 -9.75 -21.50
CA ALA A 557 -16.64 -10.90 -21.64
C ALA A 557 -18.06 -10.64 -21.12
N GLY A 558 -18.19 -9.87 -20.03
CA GLY A 558 -19.49 -9.50 -19.46
C GLY A 558 -20.21 -8.38 -20.22
N TRP A 559 -19.45 -7.52 -20.89
CA TRP A 559 -19.95 -6.39 -21.66
C TRP A 559 -19.28 -6.35 -23.05
N PRO A 560 -19.83 -7.05 -24.05
CA PRO A 560 -19.21 -7.20 -25.37
C PRO A 560 -19.43 -6.01 -26.32
N GLU A 561 -20.17 -4.96 -25.93
CA GLU A 561 -20.41 -3.83 -26.84
C GLU A 561 -19.11 -3.04 -27.11
N PRO A 562 -18.74 -2.85 -28.39
CA PRO A 562 -17.65 -1.96 -28.73
C PRO A 562 -18.11 -0.51 -28.56
N ILE A 563 -17.39 0.23 -27.72
CA ILE A 563 -17.47 1.68 -27.57
C ILE A 563 -17.34 2.30 -28.97
N SER A 564 -18.38 3.01 -29.44
CA SER A 564 -18.33 3.85 -30.65
C SER A 564 -18.15 5.30 -30.28
#